data_AF-A0A8T3T4G1-F1
#
_entry.id   AF-A0A8T3T4G1-F1
#
_cell.length_a   1.000
_cell.length_b   1.000
_cell.length_c   1.000
_cell.angle_alpha   90.00
_cell.angle_beta   90.00
_cell.angle_gamma   90.00
#
_symmetry.space_group_name_H-M   'P 1'
#
loop_
_entity.id
_entity.type
_entity.pdbx_description
1 polymer ?
#
loop_
_entity_poly.entity_id
_entity_poly.type
_entity_poly.pdbx_seq_one_letter_code
_entity_poly.pdbx_strand_id
1 'polypeptide(L)'
;MARRETTDDLDALMESLPPEICDRLRGLANRTDLLEVVMDLGRRPQARFTTGEQDLLDREITEADIAHVIDHIGVFGDDNRAGIERT
;
A
#
# COMPACT_ATOMS: atom_id res chain seq x y z
N MET A 1 6.63 -22.91 3.88
CA MET A 1 6.17 -22.18 5.07
C MET A 1 5.90 -20.69 4.80
N ALA A 2 5.88 -20.21 3.55
CA ALA A 2 5.91 -18.77 3.22
C ALA A 2 4.54 -18.12 2.89
N ARG A 3 3.41 -18.81 3.09
CA ARG A 3 2.09 -18.28 2.66
C ARG A 3 1.40 -17.37 3.68
N ARG A 4 1.86 -17.36 4.94
CA ARG A 4 1.21 -16.63 6.03
C ARG A 4 1.75 -15.21 6.17
N GLU A 5 3.08 -15.08 6.10
CA GLU A 5 3.79 -13.80 6.18
C GLU A 5 3.30 -12.79 5.12
N THR A 6 3.13 -13.20 3.87
CA THR A 6 2.67 -12.30 2.79
C THR A 6 1.25 -11.74 3.00
N THR A 7 0.39 -12.45 3.73
CA THR A 7 -0.96 -11.94 4.03
C THR A 7 -0.92 -10.97 5.20
N ASP A 8 -0.13 -11.29 6.22
CA ASP A 8 0.05 -10.44 7.41
C ASP A 8 0.71 -9.10 7.04
N ASP A 9 1.71 -9.11 6.14
CA ASP A 9 2.38 -7.89 5.64
C ASP A 9 1.43 -7.01 4.81
N LEU A 10 0.52 -7.63 4.05
CA LEU A 10 -0.50 -6.91 3.30
C LEU A 10 -1.51 -6.25 4.24
N ASP A 11 -1.98 -6.98 5.25
CA ASP A 11 -2.91 -6.41 6.23
C ASP A 11 -2.26 -5.23 6.97
N ALA A 12 -0.98 -5.34 7.35
CA ALA A 12 -0.21 -4.24 7.93
C ALA A 12 -0.10 -3.03 6.97
N LEU A 13 0.23 -3.25 5.69
CA LEU A 13 0.23 -2.18 4.67
C LEU A 13 -1.10 -1.45 4.64
N MET A 14 -2.20 -2.19 4.62
CA MET A 14 -3.55 -1.65 4.54
C MET A 14 -3.98 -0.83 5.78
N GLU A 15 -3.33 -0.98 6.93
CA GLU A 15 -3.61 -0.13 8.09
C GLU A 15 -3.06 1.29 7.93
N SER A 16 -2.07 1.48 7.06
CA SER A 16 -1.45 2.79 6.79
C SER A 16 -2.07 3.55 5.62
N LEU A 17 -2.90 2.90 4.80
CA LEU A 17 -3.44 3.47 3.57
C LEU A 17 -4.81 4.12 3.79
N PRO A 18 -5.20 5.13 2.96
CA PRO A 18 -6.53 5.72 3.03
C PRO A 18 -7.64 4.66 2.87
N PRO A 19 -8.76 4.75 3.62
CA PRO A 19 -9.81 3.72 3.64
C PRO A 19 -10.33 3.31 2.25
N GLU A 20 -10.46 4.28 1.34
CA GLU A 20 -10.94 4.05 -0.03
C GLU A 20 -9.99 3.15 -0.84
N ILE A 21 -8.67 3.31 -0.64
CA ILE A 21 -7.64 2.46 -1.24
C ILE A 21 -7.72 1.06 -0.65
N CYS A 22 -7.87 0.97 0.67
CA CYS A 22 -7.99 -0.31 1.36
C CYS A 22 -9.21 -1.10 0.89
N ASP A 23 -10.36 -0.45 0.75
CA ASP A 23 -11.58 -1.11 0.28
C ASP A 23 -11.43 -1.60 -1.16
N ARG A 24 -10.76 -0.82 -2.03
CA ARG A 24 -10.44 -1.28 -3.38
C ARG A 24 -9.52 -2.49 -3.36
N LEU A 25 -8.43 -2.45 -2.60
CA LEU A 25 -7.49 -3.57 -2.47
C LEU A 25 -8.19 -4.81 -1.91
N ARG A 26 -9.16 -4.64 -0.99
CA ARG A 26 -10.01 -5.73 -0.48
C ARG A 26 -10.91 -6.34 -1.56
N GLY A 27 -11.30 -5.57 -2.56
CA GLY A 27 -12.12 -6.08 -3.66
C GLY A 27 -11.34 -6.92 -4.68
N LEU A 28 -10.00 -6.90 -4.65
CA LEU A 28 -9.20 -7.58 -5.66
C LEU A 28 -9.11 -9.10 -5.42
N ALA A 29 -9.19 -9.87 -6.50
CA ALA A 29 -9.11 -11.33 -6.47
C ALA A 29 -7.66 -11.85 -6.41
N ASN A 30 -6.69 -11.06 -6.89
CA ASN A 30 -5.29 -11.42 -7.09
C ASN A 30 -4.34 -10.75 -6.08
N ARG A 31 -4.80 -10.50 -4.85
CA ARG A 31 -3.99 -9.79 -3.82
C ARG A 31 -2.67 -10.45 -3.50
N THR A 32 -2.57 -11.77 -3.66
CA THR A 32 -1.33 -12.53 -3.42
C THR A 32 -0.21 -12.17 -4.41
N ASP A 33 -0.57 -11.61 -5.57
CA ASP A 33 0.39 -11.19 -6.59
C ASP A 33 0.72 -9.69 -6.50
N LEU A 34 0.19 -8.97 -5.50
CA LEU A 34 0.44 -7.55 -5.30
C LEU A 34 1.91 -7.33 -4.91
N LEU A 35 2.57 -6.44 -5.64
CA LEU A 35 3.96 -6.06 -5.42
C LEU A 35 4.06 -4.72 -4.69
N GLU A 36 3.30 -3.72 -5.14
CA GLU A 36 3.32 -2.38 -4.54
C GLU A 36 2.04 -1.59 -4.83
N VAL A 37 1.81 -0.57 -4.00
CA VAL A 37 0.77 0.44 -4.18
C VAL A 37 1.46 1.78 -4.41
N VAL A 38 1.21 2.39 -5.56
CA VAL A 38 1.81 3.67 -5.97
C VAL A 38 0.79 4.78 -5.71
N MET A 39 1.20 5.78 -4.93
CA MET A 39 0.39 6.94 -4.56
C MET A 39 1.14 8.24 -4.87
N ASP A 40 1.28 8.56 -6.16
CA ASP A 40 1.90 9.80 -6.58
C ASP A 40 0.91 10.97 -6.48
N LEU A 41 1.30 12.06 -5.80
CA LEU A 41 0.48 13.27 -5.67
C LEU A 41 0.09 13.83 -7.06
N GLY A 42 -1.20 14.08 -7.26
CA GLY A 42 -1.75 14.55 -8.54
C GLY A 42 -1.85 13.46 -9.61
N ARG A 43 -1.76 12.18 -9.24
CA ARG A 43 -2.00 11.04 -10.15
C ARG A 43 -3.00 10.07 -9.55
N ARG A 44 -3.60 9.25 -10.41
CA ARG A 44 -4.43 8.14 -9.95
C ARG A 44 -3.57 7.10 -9.24
N PRO A 45 -4.01 6.58 -8.08
CA PRO A 45 -3.29 5.54 -7.38
C PRO A 45 -3.35 4.23 -8.16
N GLN A 46 -2.27 3.45 -8.10
CA GLN A 46 -2.13 2.21 -8.85
C GLN A 46 -1.68 1.07 -7.94
N ALA A 47 -2.19 -0.12 -8.21
CA ALA A 47 -1.62 -1.36 -7.68
C ALA A 47 -0.82 -2.04 -8.78
N ARG A 48 0.43 -2.43 -8.47
CA ARG A 48 1.26 -3.22 -9.37
C ARG A 48 1.29 -4.67 -8.93
N PHE A 49 1.16 -5.56 -9.89
CA PHE A 49 1.18 -7.01 -9.76
C PHE A 49 2.30 -7.58 -10.63
N THR A 50 2.63 -8.85 -10.40
CA THR A 50 3.56 -9.60 -11.26
C THR A 50 3.18 -9.62 -12.74
N THR A 51 1.89 -9.46 -13.05
CA THR A 51 1.34 -9.56 -14.42
C THR A 51 0.92 -8.22 -15.02
N GLY A 52 1.06 -7.09 -14.30
CA GLY A 52 0.64 -5.78 -14.79
C GLY A 52 0.23 -4.82 -13.68
N GLU A 53 -0.41 -3.72 -14.04
CA GLU A 53 -0.87 -2.70 -13.10
C GLU A 53 -2.35 -2.36 -13.30
N GLN A 54 -2.97 -1.84 -12.24
CA GLN A 54 -4.38 -1.44 -12.25
C GLN A 54 -4.59 -0.17 -11.44
N ASP A 55 -5.33 0.79 -12.00
CA ASP A 55 -5.79 1.96 -11.26
C ASP A 55 -6.76 1.55 -10.13
N LEU A 56 -6.50 2.07 -8.93
CA LEU A 56 -7.28 1.78 -7.73
C LEU A 56 -8.49 2.72 -7.62
N LEU A 57 -8.32 4.00 -7.96
CA LEU A 57 -9.37 5.02 -7.90
C LEU A 57 -9.46 5.80 -9.22
N ASP A 58 -10.63 6.37 -9.49
CA ASP A 58 -10.86 7.24 -10.65
C ASP A 58 -10.50 8.72 -10.38
N ARG A 59 -10.02 9.02 -9.18
CA ARG A 59 -9.55 10.35 -8.75
C ARG A 59 -8.04 10.36 -8.52
N GLU A 60 -7.46 11.56 -8.58
CA GLU A 60 -6.06 11.77 -8.22
C GLU A 60 -5.85 11.70 -6.70
N ILE A 61 -4.65 11.31 -6.31
CA ILE A 61 -4.14 11.40 -4.94
C ILE A 61 -3.95 12.87 -4.58
N THR A 62 -4.43 13.21 -3.39
CA THR A 62 -4.36 14.55 -2.81
C THR A 62 -3.32 14.61 -1.70
N GLU A 63 -2.95 15.82 -1.28
CA GLU A 63 -2.06 16.00 -0.12
C GLU A 63 -2.64 15.37 1.15
N ALA A 64 -3.97 15.35 1.31
CA ALA A 64 -4.63 14.73 2.44
C ALA A 64 -4.46 13.21 2.45
N ASP A 65 -4.45 12.56 1.28
CA ASP A 65 -4.20 11.12 1.17
C ASP A 65 -2.75 10.79 1.58
N ILE A 66 -1.77 11.62 1.17
CA ILE A 66 -0.37 11.45 1.55
C ILE A 66 -0.17 11.72 3.05
N ALA A 67 -0.78 12.78 3.58
CA ALA A 67 -0.74 13.09 5.01
C ALA A 67 -1.31 11.96 5.85
N HIS A 68 -2.42 11.36 5.41
CA HIS A 68 -2.98 10.16 6.05
C HIS A 68 -1.94 9.05 6.14
N VAL A 69 -1.27 8.73 5.03
CA VAL A 69 -0.25 7.68 5.02
C VAL A 69 0.90 8.00 5.97
N ILE A 70 1.41 9.24 5.95
CA ILE A 70 2.49 9.68 6.86
C ILE A 70 2.11 9.50 8.33
N ASP A 71 0.89 9.90 8.70
CA ASP A 71 0.40 9.82 10.08
C ASP A 71 0.24 8.36 10.57
N HIS A 72 0.09 7.40 9.65
CA HIS A 72 -0.18 6.00 9.97
C HIS A 72 1.01 5.06 9.71
N ILE A 73 2.07 5.50 9.02
CA ILE A 73 3.34 4.76 8.87
C ILE A 73 4.04 4.50 10.22
N GLY A 74 3.75 5.31 11.25
CA GLY A 74 4.29 5.10 12.60
C GLY A 74 3.64 3.96 13.40
N VAL A 75 2.55 3.37 12.89
CA VAL A 75 1.85 2.22 13.50
C VAL A 75 2.33 0.89 12.90
N PHE A 76 3.08 0.93 11.80
CA PHE A 76 3.89 -0.20 11.35
C PHE A 76 4.83 -0.59 12.49
N GLY A 77 4.86 -1.87 12.86
CA GLY A 77 5.59 -2.37 14.02
C GLY A 77 7.05 -1.91 14.10
N ASP A 78 7.65 -2.09 15.28
CA ASP A 78 8.97 -1.63 15.77
C ASP A 78 10.20 -1.84 14.84
N ASP A 79 10.01 -2.41 13.65
CA ASP A 79 11.01 -2.67 12.62
C ASP A 79 10.65 -1.97 11.29
N ASN A 80 10.62 -0.64 11.30
CA ASN A 80 10.64 0.19 10.08
C ASN A 80 12.03 0.14 9.38
N ARG A 81 12.58 -1.05 9.15
CA ARG A 81 13.78 -1.27 8.31
C ARG A 81 13.44 -1.20 6.82
N ALA A 82 12.84 -0.10 6.39
CA ALA A 82 13.11 0.39 5.05
C ALA A 82 14.55 0.92 5.08
N GLY A 83 15.50 0.08 4.66
CA GLY A 83 16.93 0.38 4.74
C GLY A 83 17.29 1.73 4.14
N ILE A 84 17.51 2.71 5.00
CA ILE A 84 18.50 3.76 4.77
C ILE A 84 19.69 3.34 5.59
N GLU A 85 20.57 2.54 4.98
CA GLU A 85 21.91 2.36 5.51
C GLU A 85 22.56 3.74 5.59
N ARG A 86 22.70 4.26 6.81
CA ARG A 86 23.58 5.38 7.08
C ARG A 86 24.76 4.86 7.90
N THR A 87 25.72 4.27 7.21
CA THR A 87 27.16 4.30 7.54
C THR A 87 27.98 4.06 6.29
#